data_AF-A0A929V463-F1
#
_entry.id   AF-A0A929V463-F1
#
_cell.length_a   1.000
_cell.length_b   1.000
_cell.length_c   1.000
_cell.angle_alpha   90.00
_cell.angle_beta   90.00
_cell.angle_gamma   90.00
#
_symmetry.space_group_name_H-M   'P 1'
#
loop_
_entity.id
_entity.type
_entity.pdbx_description
1 polymer ?
#
loop_
_entity_poly.entity_id
_entity_poly.type
_entity_poly.pdbx_seq_one_letter_code
_entity_poly.pdbx_strand_id
1 'polypeptide(L)'
;MASNRHLGRIIALQSLYEYEFRAKAGDATAEIESIIAKNIEPYSKALGDTEFVFSIGRGVVKNQDKLDRELQPLAPEWPLDTIAAIDRNILRIGLYELETRVVPPKVVINEAVELAKAFGSDNSSKFINGVLGTAYKQLGLNNEEKEHEGSESQVESQPVASDK
;
A
#
# COMPACT_ATOMS: atom_id res chain seq x y z
N MET A 1 16.77 -3.68 1.19
CA MET A 1 15.94 -2.62 0.58
C MET A 1 14.46 -3.00 0.53
N ALA A 2 14.07 -4.16 -0.01
CA ALA A 2 12.68 -4.63 0.03
C ALA A 2 12.16 -4.93 1.46
N SER A 3 12.93 -5.65 2.29
CA SER A 3 12.51 -5.99 3.67
C SER A 3 12.31 -4.78 4.57
N ASN A 4 13.05 -3.69 4.34
CA ASN A 4 12.96 -2.47 5.13
C ASN A 4 11.66 -1.71 4.83
N ARG A 5 11.23 -1.68 3.56
CA ARG A 5 9.94 -1.08 3.18
C ARG A 5 8.77 -1.92 3.65
N HIS A 6 8.90 -3.25 3.64
CA HIS A 6 7.90 -4.13 4.25
C HIS A 6 7.72 -3.82 5.75
N LEU A 7 8.81 -3.76 6.51
CA LEU A 7 8.77 -3.33 7.92
C LEU A 7 8.18 -1.92 8.07
N GLY A 8 8.52 -1.00 7.18
CA GLY A 8 7.95 0.35 7.15
C GLY A 8 6.43 0.36 7.00
N ARG A 9 5.88 -0.51 6.14
CA ARG A 9 4.43 -0.66 5.99
C ARG A 9 3.77 -1.28 7.22
N ILE A 10 4.42 -2.24 7.87
CA ILE A 10 3.93 -2.80 9.14
C ILE A 10 3.80 -1.69 10.18
N ILE A 11 4.82 -0.85 10.33
CA ILE A 11 4.83 0.25 11.30
C ILE A 11 3.79 1.32 10.92
N ALA A 12 3.63 1.63 9.64
CA ALA A 12 2.59 2.54 9.17
C ALA A 12 1.18 1.99 9.48
N LEU A 13 0.94 0.70 9.23
CA LEU A 13 -0.33 0.03 9.55
C LEU A 13 -0.65 0.09 11.04
N GLN A 14 0.31 -0.27 11.90
CA GLN A 14 0.14 -0.20 13.36
C GLN A 14 -0.16 1.23 13.83
N SER A 15 0.56 2.21 13.28
CA SER A 15 0.38 3.63 13.61
C SER A 15 -0.97 4.16 13.18
N LEU A 16 -1.44 3.78 11.98
CA LEU A 16 -2.76 4.16 11.47
C LEU A 16 -3.89 3.50 12.27
N TYR A 17 -3.72 2.24 12.69
CA TYR A 17 -4.66 1.57 13.57
C TYR A 17 -4.76 2.27 14.93
N GLU A 18 -3.62 2.59 15.56
CA GLU A 18 -3.60 3.35 16.83
C GLU A 18 -4.26 4.72 16.67
N TYR A 19 -3.91 5.45 15.62
CA TYR A 19 -4.48 6.76 15.32
C TYR A 19 -6.01 6.68 15.17
N GLU A 20 -6.49 5.75 14.35
CA GLU A 20 -7.93 5.57 14.12
C GLU A 20 -8.67 5.19 15.42
N PHE A 21 -8.09 4.29 16.21
CA PHE A 21 -8.67 3.86 17.48
C PHE A 21 -8.81 5.04 18.46
N ARG A 22 -7.75 5.84 18.61
CA ARG A 22 -7.75 7.02 19.50
C ARG A 22 -8.69 8.11 19.00
N ALA A 23 -8.69 8.38 17.69
CA ALA A 23 -9.59 9.35 17.09
C ALA A 23 -11.07 8.98 17.30
N LYS A 24 -11.43 7.70 17.13
CA LYS A 24 -12.79 7.19 17.40
C LYS A 24 -13.18 7.27 18.88
N ALA A 25 -12.21 7.21 19.79
CA ALA A 25 -12.42 7.42 21.22
C ALA A 25 -12.56 8.91 21.61
N GLY A 26 -12.45 9.84 20.66
CA GLY A 26 -12.52 11.28 20.92
C GLY A 26 -11.24 11.86 21.53
N ASP A 27 -10.10 11.17 21.41
CA ASP A 27 -8.82 11.65 21.91
C ASP A 27 -8.26 12.76 21.00
N ALA A 28 -8.41 14.01 21.44
CA ALA A 28 -7.90 15.18 20.73
C ALA A 28 -6.36 15.29 20.69
N THR A 29 -5.64 14.40 21.39
CA THR A 29 -4.17 14.34 21.38
C THR A 29 -3.61 13.28 20.43
N ALA A 30 -4.47 12.62 19.65
CA ALA A 30 -4.08 11.64 18.66
C ALA A 30 -3.41 12.32 17.45
N GLU A 31 -2.07 12.38 17.46
CA GLU A 31 -1.27 12.98 16.40
C GLU A 31 -0.49 11.91 15.63
N ILE A 32 -0.79 11.73 14.35
CA ILE A 32 -0.22 10.65 13.52
C ILE A 32 1.32 10.69 13.48
N GLU A 33 1.90 11.88 13.39
CA GLU A 33 3.36 12.08 13.38
C GLU A 33 4.02 11.57 14.67
N SER A 34 3.42 11.90 15.83
CA SER A 34 3.93 11.46 17.13
C SER A 34 3.80 9.95 17.31
N ILE A 35 2.69 9.38 16.82
CA ILE A 35 2.46 7.93 16.89
C ILE A 35 3.49 7.18 16.04
N ILE A 36 3.74 7.64 14.81
CA ILE A 36 4.74 7.04 13.92
C ILE A 36 6.13 7.14 14.54
N ALA A 37 6.53 8.31 15.04
CA ALA A 37 7.84 8.50 15.65
C ALA A 37 8.10 7.51 16.80
N LYS A 38 7.09 7.33 17.66
CA LYS A 38 7.14 6.36 18.77
C LYS A 38 7.22 4.91 18.26
N ASN A 39 6.44 4.55 17.24
CA ASN A 39 6.44 3.19 16.70
C ASN A 39 7.70 2.86 15.89
N ILE A 40 8.41 3.86 15.37
CA ILE A 40 9.71 3.70 14.70
C ILE A 40 10.84 3.46 15.70
N GLU A 41 10.79 4.05 16.89
CA GLU A 41 11.90 4.06 17.86
C GLU A 41 12.55 2.68 18.07
N PRO A 42 11.79 1.57 18.28
CA PRO A 42 12.36 0.23 18.46
C PRO A 42 13.07 -0.33 17.22
N TYR A 43 12.74 0.20 16.03
CA TYR A 43 13.15 -0.31 14.72
C TYR A 43 14.02 0.67 13.93
N SER A 44 14.41 1.80 14.53
CA SER A 44 15.15 2.89 13.89
C SER A 44 16.40 2.40 13.13
N LYS A 45 17.16 1.46 13.71
CA LYS A 45 18.35 0.86 13.08
C LYS A 45 18.02 -0.05 11.90
N ALA A 46 16.85 -0.68 11.88
CA ALA A 46 16.43 -1.66 10.87
C ALA A 46 15.76 -1.02 9.65
N LEU A 47 14.99 0.06 9.86
CA LEU A 47 14.24 0.74 8.80
C LEU A 47 15.14 1.41 7.76
N GLY A 48 16.15 2.14 8.20
CA GLY A 48 16.98 2.99 7.33
C GLY A 48 16.22 4.20 6.78
N ASP A 49 15.16 3.99 6.00
CA ASP A 49 14.29 5.04 5.44
C ASP A 49 13.02 5.20 6.30
N THR A 50 13.11 6.07 7.30
CA THR A 50 11.98 6.41 8.18
C THR A 50 10.97 7.32 7.50
N GLU A 51 11.41 8.15 6.55
CA GLU A 51 10.55 9.09 5.83
C GLU A 51 9.49 8.35 5.00
N PHE A 52 9.82 7.18 4.45
CA PHE A 52 8.83 6.33 3.81
C PHE A 52 7.61 6.03 4.71
N VAL A 53 7.84 5.72 5.99
CA VAL A 53 6.77 5.43 6.96
C VAL A 53 5.92 6.68 7.23
N PHE A 54 6.57 7.82 7.45
CA PHE A 54 5.90 9.10 7.64
C PHE A 54 5.08 9.51 6.41
N SER A 55 5.60 9.26 5.20
CA SER A 55 4.92 9.58 3.94
C SER A 55 3.62 8.79 3.78
N ILE A 56 3.60 7.50 4.15
CA ILE A 56 2.39 6.66 4.13
C ILE A 56 1.40 7.17 5.18
N GLY A 57 1.83 7.29 6.44
CA GLY A 57 0.91 7.63 7.53
C GLY A 57 0.28 9.01 7.37
N ARG A 58 1.09 10.04 7.07
CA ARG A 58 0.56 11.38 6.73
C ARG A 58 -0.36 11.34 5.53
N GLY A 59 0.08 10.66 4.47
CA GLY A 59 -0.62 10.60 3.20
C GLY A 59 -2.00 10.00 3.35
N VAL A 60 -2.10 8.88 4.07
CA VAL A 60 -3.36 8.21 4.37
C VAL A 60 -4.28 9.07 5.23
N VAL A 61 -3.78 9.65 6.33
CA VAL A 61 -4.62 10.50 7.21
C VAL A 61 -5.11 11.75 6.47
N LYS A 62 -4.23 12.42 5.72
CA LYS A 62 -4.58 13.64 4.95
C LYS A 62 -5.62 13.37 3.87
N ASN A 63 -5.57 12.20 3.23
CA ASN A 63 -6.45 11.84 2.12
C ASN A 63 -7.57 10.86 2.53
N GLN A 64 -7.82 10.65 3.82
CA GLN A 64 -8.69 9.58 4.30
C GLN A 64 -10.07 9.61 3.63
N ASP A 65 -10.75 10.75 3.62
CA ASP A 65 -12.08 10.88 3.02
C ASP A 65 -12.07 10.66 1.50
N LYS A 66 -10.98 11.01 0.83
CA LYS A 66 -10.80 10.77 -0.61
C LYS A 66 -10.64 9.29 -0.88
N LEU A 67 -9.71 8.64 -0.17
CA LEU A 67 -9.43 7.21 -0.28
C LEU A 67 -10.68 6.38 0.02
N ASP A 68 -11.44 6.74 1.05
CA ASP A 68 -12.68 6.05 1.41
C ASP A 68 -13.74 6.19 0.30
N ARG A 69 -13.90 7.38 -0.29
CA ARG A 69 -14.83 7.58 -1.41
C ARG A 69 -14.45 6.74 -2.64
N GLU A 70 -13.16 6.56 -2.89
CA GLU A 70 -12.65 5.77 -4.01
C GLU A 70 -12.71 4.26 -3.75
N LEU A 71 -12.51 3.83 -2.49
CA LEU A 71 -12.60 2.42 -2.09
C LEU A 71 -14.05 1.93 -2.04
N GLN A 72 -15.02 2.78 -1.66
CA GLN A 72 -16.41 2.36 -1.52
C GLN A 72 -17.03 1.71 -2.78
N PRO A 73 -16.87 2.25 -4.01
CA PRO A 73 -17.37 1.58 -5.21
C PRO A 73 -16.60 0.30 -5.59
N LEU A 74 -15.40 0.10 -5.05
CA LEU A 74 -14.59 -1.11 -5.27
C LEU A 74 -14.97 -2.27 -4.34
N ALA A 75 -15.59 -1.95 -3.21
CA ALA A 75 -16.14 -2.91 -2.26
C ALA A 75 -17.64 -2.65 -2.04
N PRO A 76 -18.48 -2.79 -3.08
CA PRO A 76 -19.89 -2.37 -3.02
C PRO A 76 -20.71 -3.16 -1.99
N GLU A 77 -20.38 -4.43 -1.77
CA GLU A 77 -21.03 -5.31 -0.80
C GLU A 77 -20.59 -5.06 0.65
N TRP A 78 -19.57 -4.22 0.87
CA TRP A 78 -18.97 -3.98 2.17
C TRP A 78 -18.86 -2.48 2.45
N PRO A 79 -19.83 -1.89 3.17
CA PRO A 79 -19.69 -0.53 3.68
C PRO A 79 -18.36 -0.39 4.43
N LEU A 80 -17.55 0.62 4.09
CA LEU A 80 -16.19 0.74 4.62
C LEU A 80 -16.12 0.79 6.15
N ASP A 81 -17.14 1.32 6.80
CA ASP A 81 -17.29 1.39 8.25
C ASP A 81 -17.49 0.02 8.92
N THR A 82 -18.06 -0.95 8.19
CA THR A 82 -18.25 -2.34 8.65
C THR A 82 -17.01 -3.21 8.47
N ILE A 83 -16.05 -2.78 7.64
CA ILE A 83 -14.78 -3.49 7.44
C ILE A 83 -13.94 -3.40 8.72
N ALA A 84 -13.21 -4.48 9.04
CA ALA A 84 -12.27 -4.49 10.15
C ALA A 84 -11.24 -3.36 10.00
N ALA A 85 -10.86 -2.71 11.11
CA ALA A 85 -9.96 -1.56 11.05
C ALA A 85 -8.60 -1.87 10.43
N ILE A 86 -8.09 -3.09 10.64
CA ILE A 86 -6.86 -3.57 9.97
C ILE A 86 -7.05 -3.59 8.45
N ASP A 87 -8.06 -4.30 7.95
CA ASP A 87 -8.30 -4.45 6.52
C ASP A 87 -8.58 -3.09 5.83
N ARG A 88 -9.37 -2.23 6.47
CA ARG A 88 -9.63 -0.87 5.96
C ARG A 88 -8.33 -0.06 5.87
N ASN A 89 -7.46 -0.11 6.87
CA ASN A 89 -6.19 0.63 6.82
C ASN A 89 -5.23 0.03 5.78
N ILE A 90 -5.22 -1.29 5.58
CA ILE A 90 -4.45 -1.92 4.49
C ILE A 90 -4.95 -1.46 3.12
N LEU A 91 -6.27 -1.39 2.91
CA LEU A 91 -6.85 -0.85 1.66
C LEU A 91 -6.44 0.60 1.42
N ARG A 92 -6.50 1.45 2.46
CA ARG A 92 -6.11 2.85 2.37
C ARG A 92 -4.62 3.02 2.04
N ILE A 93 -3.74 2.26 2.70
CA ILE A 93 -2.30 2.26 2.39
C ILE A 93 -2.07 1.83 0.94
N GLY A 94 -2.66 0.70 0.53
CA GLY A 94 -2.50 0.16 -0.81
C GLY A 94 -2.98 1.12 -1.88
N LEU A 95 -4.16 1.72 -1.72
CA LEU A 95 -4.68 2.70 -2.67
C LEU A 95 -3.80 3.96 -2.72
N TYR A 96 -3.44 4.52 -1.56
CA TYR A 96 -2.55 5.68 -1.49
C TYR A 96 -1.23 5.43 -2.23
N GLU A 97 -0.58 4.29 -2.00
CA GLU A 97 0.66 3.94 -2.69
C GLU A 97 0.46 3.77 -4.21
N LEU A 98 -0.65 3.17 -4.65
CA LEU A 98 -1.00 3.07 -6.07
C LEU A 98 -1.16 4.45 -6.73
N GLU A 99 -1.78 5.41 -6.04
CA GLU A 99 -1.97 6.77 -6.54
C GLU A 99 -0.67 7.57 -6.62
N THR A 100 0.22 7.41 -5.63
CA THR A 100 1.50 8.14 -5.58
C THR A 100 2.53 7.62 -6.59
N ARG A 101 2.38 6.37 -7.05
CA ARG A 101 3.26 5.71 -8.03
C ARG A 101 4.74 5.67 -7.63
N VAL A 102 5.05 5.84 -6.34
CA VAL A 102 6.43 5.77 -5.81
C VAL A 102 6.95 4.34 -5.80
N VAL A 103 6.05 3.36 -5.70
CA VAL A 103 6.35 1.92 -5.68
C VAL A 103 5.63 1.25 -6.85
N PRO A 104 6.27 0.28 -7.54
CA PRO A 104 5.62 -0.43 -8.64
C PRO A 104 4.27 -1.02 -8.21
N PRO A 105 3.19 -0.82 -8.98
CA PRO A 105 1.83 -1.19 -8.55
C PRO A 105 1.64 -2.65 -8.12
N LYS A 106 2.24 -3.60 -8.85
CA LYS A 106 2.19 -5.03 -8.48
C LYS A 106 2.86 -5.31 -7.12
N VAL A 107 3.94 -4.59 -6.81
CA VAL A 107 4.61 -4.69 -5.51
C VAL A 107 3.71 -4.13 -4.43
N VAL A 108 3.03 -3.00 -4.66
CA VAL A 108 2.07 -2.43 -3.69
C VAL A 108 0.96 -3.43 -3.37
N ILE A 109 0.35 -4.04 -4.39
CA ILE A 109 -0.71 -5.04 -4.19
C ILE A 109 -0.17 -6.25 -3.41
N ASN A 110 0.99 -6.79 -3.80
CA ASN A 110 1.58 -7.93 -3.12
C ASN A 110 1.85 -7.63 -1.64
N GLU A 111 2.43 -6.47 -1.35
CA GLU A 111 2.72 -6.04 0.03
C GLU A 111 1.45 -5.86 0.86
N ALA A 112 0.38 -5.29 0.29
CA ALA A 112 -0.91 -5.19 0.96
C ALA A 112 -1.51 -6.58 1.27
N VAL A 113 -1.36 -7.54 0.36
CA VAL A 113 -1.79 -8.92 0.57
C VAL A 113 -0.98 -9.60 1.68
N GLU A 114 0.33 -9.38 1.74
CA GLU A 114 1.18 -9.93 2.81
C GLU A 114 0.83 -9.31 4.17
N LEU A 115 0.55 -8.01 4.26
CA LEU A 115 0.01 -7.39 5.48
C LEU A 115 -1.31 -8.04 5.90
N ALA A 116 -2.21 -8.31 4.95
CA ALA A 116 -3.50 -8.91 5.23
C ALA A 116 -3.37 -10.36 5.74
N LYS A 117 -2.38 -11.12 5.25
CA LYS A 117 -2.07 -12.46 5.78
C LYS A 117 -1.51 -12.40 7.20
N ALA A 118 -0.72 -11.37 7.51
CA ALA A 118 -0.06 -11.25 8.80
C ALA A 118 -0.99 -10.71 9.91
N PHE A 119 -1.90 -9.80 9.58
CA PHE A 119 -2.70 -9.06 10.56
C PHE A 119 -4.23 -9.22 10.40
N GLY A 120 -4.68 -9.68 9.24
CA GLY A 120 -6.10 -9.84 8.93
C GLY A 120 -6.66 -11.21 9.34
N SER A 121 -7.87 -11.49 8.87
CA SER A 121 -8.54 -12.78 8.98
C SER A 121 -8.21 -13.70 7.79
N ASP A 122 -8.66 -14.96 7.86
CA ASP A 122 -8.45 -15.96 6.80
C ASP A 122 -8.89 -15.48 5.40
N ASN A 123 -9.91 -14.62 5.33
CA ASN A 123 -10.44 -14.09 4.06
C ASN A 123 -9.85 -12.74 3.65
N SER A 124 -9.11 -12.06 4.54
CA SER A 124 -8.64 -10.70 4.31
C SER A 124 -7.69 -10.62 3.10
N SER A 125 -6.75 -11.56 2.97
CA SER A 125 -5.81 -11.59 1.83
C SER A 125 -6.50 -11.63 0.46
N LYS A 126 -7.54 -12.44 0.31
CA LYS A 126 -8.34 -12.56 -0.93
C LYS A 126 -9.15 -11.28 -1.18
N PHE A 127 -9.76 -10.74 -0.12
CA PHE A 127 -10.54 -9.51 -0.19
C PHE A 127 -9.69 -8.32 -0.63
N ILE A 128 -8.57 -8.07 0.05
CA ILE A 128 -7.63 -6.98 -0.26
C ILE A 128 -7.12 -7.10 -1.70
N ASN A 129 -6.74 -8.31 -2.13
CA ASN A 129 -6.29 -8.55 -3.51
C ASN A 129 -7.37 -8.21 -4.55
N GLY A 130 -8.63 -8.57 -4.29
CA GLY A 130 -9.75 -8.29 -5.19
C GLY A 130 -10.02 -6.80 -5.34
N VAL A 131 -10.05 -6.06 -4.21
CA VAL A 131 -10.31 -4.62 -4.20
C VAL A 131 -9.17 -3.85 -4.87
N LEU A 132 -7.92 -4.06 -4.45
CA LEU A 132 -6.78 -3.35 -5.01
C LEU A 132 -6.47 -3.77 -6.46
N GLY A 133 -6.74 -5.03 -6.82
CA GLY A 133 -6.66 -5.48 -8.21
C GLY A 133 -7.68 -4.82 -9.13
N THR A 134 -8.84 -4.42 -8.59
CA THR A 134 -9.84 -3.62 -9.32
C THR A 134 -9.41 -2.16 -9.43
N ALA A 135 -8.89 -1.57 -8.34
CA ALA A 135 -8.29 -0.24 -8.35
C ALA A 135 -7.19 -0.12 -9.40
N TYR A 136 -6.29 -1.11 -9.47
CA TYR A 136 -5.19 -1.18 -10.43
C TYR A 136 -5.66 -1.05 -11.90
N LYS A 137 -6.76 -1.72 -12.25
CA LYS A 137 -7.36 -1.64 -13.58
C LYS A 137 -8.03 -0.29 -13.83
N GLN A 138 -8.73 0.25 -12.85
CA GLN A 138 -9.40 1.56 -12.98
C GLN A 138 -8.40 2.71 -13.14
N LEU A 139 -7.25 2.62 -12.48
CA LEU A 139 -6.16 3.59 -12.62
C LEU A 139 -5.36 3.45 -13.93
N GLY A 140 -5.71 2.48 -14.79
CA GLY A 140 -5.04 2.25 -16.08
C GLY A 140 -3.61 1.72 -15.99
N LEU A 141 -3.19 1.29 -14.79
CA LEU A 141 -1.80 0.89 -14.51
C LEU A 141 -1.39 -0.40 -15.23
N ASN A 142 -2.36 -1.18 -15.71
CA ASN A 142 -2.16 -2.36 -16.53
C ASN A 142 -1.76 -2.06 -17.99
N ASN A 143 -1.91 -0.82 -18.45
CA ASN A 143 -1.55 -0.43 -19.82
C ASN A 143 -0.09 0.04 -19.92
N GLU A 144 0.44 0.64 -18.85
CA GLU A 144 1.83 1.11 -18.75
C GLU A 144 2.84 -0.07 -18.84
N GLU A 145 2.41 -1.28 -18.47
CA GLU A 145 3.23 -2.50 -18.58
C GLU A 145 3.33 -3.04 -20.02
N LYS A 146 2.27 -2.90 -20.82
CA LYS A 146 2.26 -3.41 -22.20
C LYS A 146 3.22 -2.65 -23.10
N GLU A 147 3.45 -1.37 -22.81
CA GLU A 147 4.42 -0.54 -23.53
C GLU A 147 5.86 -0.90 -23.17
N HIS A 148 6.12 -1.29 -21.90
CA HIS A 148 7.45 -1.73 -21.46
C HIS A 148 7.82 -3.14 -21.95
N GLU A 149 6.91 -4.13 -21.84
CA GLU A 149 7.16 -5.51 -22.33
C GLU A 149 7.29 -5.58 -23.87
N GLY A 150 6.59 -4.69 -24.60
CA GLY A 150 6.72 -4.57 -26.06
C GLY A 150 8.07 -4.02 -26.53
N SER A 151 8.81 -3.33 -25.65
CA SER A 151 10.12 -2.74 -25.97
C SER A 151 11.30 -3.69 -25.77
N GLU A 152 11.23 -4.63 -24.82
CA GLU A 152 12.30 -5.59 -24.53
C GLU A 152 12.36 -6.74 -25.55
N SER A 153 11.24 -7.08 -26.21
CA SER A 153 11.17 -8.19 -27.18
C SER A 153 11.80 -7.90 -28.55
N GLN A 154 12.22 -6.66 -28.85
CA GLN A 154 12.81 -6.29 -30.15
C GLN A 154 14.34 -6.28 -30.19
N VAL A 155 15.05 -6.51 -29.08
CA VAL A 155 16.52 -6.37 -29.03
C VAL A 155 17.27 -7.67 -29.36
N GLU A 156 16.62 -8.83 -29.39
CA GLU A 156 17.30 -10.14 -29.47
C GLU A 156 17.34 -10.81 -30.86
N SER A 157 17.39 -10.02 -31.94
CA SER A 157 17.60 -10.58 -33.30
C SER A 157 18.54 -9.74 -34.17
N GLN A 158 19.82 -9.75 -33.84
CA GLN A 158 20.86 -9.54 -34.84
C GLN A 158 21.76 -10.78 -34.92
N PRO A 159 21.86 -11.45 -36.08
CA PRO A 159 22.78 -12.56 -36.25
C PRO A 159 24.21 -12.02 -36.29
N VAL A 160 25.07 -12.56 -35.41
CA VAL A 160 26.52 -12.32 -35.46
C VAL A 160 27.03 -12.93 -36.78
N ALA A 161 27.39 -12.08 -37.72
CA ALA A 161 28.02 -12.49 -38.96
C ALA A 161 29.35 -13.19 -38.65
N SER A 162 29.50 -14.43 -39.16
CA SER A 162 30.74 -15.17 -39.13
C SER A 162 31.69 -14.60 -40.19
N ASP A 163 32.81 -14.04 -39.78
CA ASP A 163 33.93 -13.77 -40.68
C ASP A 163 34.96 -14.90 -40.62
N LYS A 164 35.42 -15.24 -41.82
CA LYS A 164 36.43 -16.26 -42.16
C LYS A 164 37.85 -15.82 -41.83
#